data_AF-A0A9X3EWG6-F1
#
_entry.id   AF-A0A9X3EWG6-F1
#
_cell.length_a   1.000
_cell.length_b   1.000
_cell.length_c   1.000
_cell.angle_alpha   90.00
_cell.angle_beta   90.00
_cell.angle_gamma   90.00
#
_symmetry.space_group_name_H-M   'P 1'
#
loop_
_entity.id
_entity.type
_entity.pdbx_description
1 polymer ?
#
loop_
_entity_poly.entity_id
_entity_poly.type
_entity_poly.pdbx_seq_one_letter_code
_entity_poly.pdbx_strand_id
1 'polypeptide(L)'
;MRNWLALVLVVIVALGAWWSTRSAPPAVEAAVTAKSPDRPVAAAAQRRTRLDDAEPERARRLRDGAARREVMQRQIVDTMAAREVAGTSQPSADPGDHDPKRASKSGAQPTDEAPADTIVDRTGNHGYLTRVLSRDLMPLVDECHALVREEHPELAGMLVLDLEILGDEDIGGVVNTLGPGQGNELAEPALLECVRESLLATTLPPPEQGGRDAISLSMRFDPPAPE
;
A
#
# COMPACT_ATOMS: atom_id res chain seq x y z
N MET A 1 16.73 27.07 33.12
CA MET A 1 16.10 25.78 32.75
C MET A 1 15.20 25.19 33.84
N ARG A 2 15.56 25.26 35.13
CA ARG A 2 14.78 24.63 36.23
C ARG A 2 13.37 25.20 36.44
N ASN A 3 13.15 26.49 36.14
CA ASN A 3 11.82 27.13 36.29
C ASN A 3 10.84 26.80 35.14
N TRP A 4 11.33 26.33 33.98
CA TRP A 4 10.47 26.02 32.84
C TRP A 4 9.76 24.67 33.01
N LEU A 5 10.46 23.68 33.58
CA LEU A 5 9.88 22.38 33.94
C LEU A 5 8.75 22.49 34.96
N ALA A 6 8.85 23.39 35.94
CA ALA A 6 7.79 23.61 36.92
C ALA A 6 6.51 24.18 36.29
N LEU A 7 6.64 25.05 35.28
CA LEU A 7 5.51 25.67 34.59
C LEU A 7 4.75 24.66 33.73
N VAL A 8 5.46 23.78 33.01
CA VAL A 8 4.84 22.73 32.17
C VAL A 8 4.03 21.74 33.02
N LEU A 9 4.54 21.37 34.20
CA LEU A 9 3.89 20.40 35.08
C LEU A 9 2.57 20.94 35.66
N VAL A 10 2.52 22.23 36.02
CA VAL A 10 1.28 22.88 36.50
C VAL A 10 0.21 22.93 35.41
N VAL A 11 0.60 23.20 34.15
CA VAL A 11 -0.35 23.24 33.02
C VAL A 11 -0.95 21.85 32.75
N ILE A 12 -0.15 20.78 32.82
CA ILE A 12 -0.63 19.41 32.62
C ILE A 12 -1.64 19.01 33.72
N VAL A 13 -1.36 19.35 34.98
CA VAL A 13 -2.27 19.05 36.10
C VAL A 13 -3.57 19.85 35.98
N ALA A 14 -3.50 21.11 35.57
CA ALA A 14 -4.69 21.95 35.37
C ALA A 14 -5.57 21.44 34.21
N LEU A 15 -4.96 20.98 33.11
CA LEU A 15 -5.69 20.42 31.96
C LEU A 15 -6.32 19.05 32.30
N GLY A 16 -5.63 18.19 33.05
CA GLY A 16 -6.16 16.90 33.49
C GLY A 16 -7.36 17.04 34.43
N ALA A 17 -7.32 18.00 35.37
CA ALA A 17 -8.42 18.27 36.29
C ALA A 17 -9.67 18.84 35.59
N TRP A 18 -9.49 19.62 34.53
CA TRP A 18 -10.61 20.15 33.75
C TRP A 18 -11.33 19.05 32.96
N TRP A 19 -10.60 18.06 32.45
CA TRP A 19 -11.24 16.99 31.68
C TRP A 19 -12.11 16.06 32.54
N SER A 20 -11.74 15.86 33.81
CA SER A 20 -12.49 14.99 34.73
C SER A 20 -13.82 15.58 35.24
N THR A 21 -14.11 16.85 34.98
CA THR A 21 -15.36 17.51 35.44
C THR A 21 -16.40 17.71 34.34
N ARG A 22 -16.16 17.25 33.11
CA ARG A 22 -17.20 17.21 32.07
C ARG A 22 -18.16 16.04 32.34
N SER A 23 -19.22 16.32 33.09
CA SER A 23 -20.36 15.41 33.26
C SER A 23 -20.97 15.05 31.91
N ALA A 24 -21.27 13.76 31.72
CA ALA A 24 -21.98 13.26 30.56
C ALA A 24 -23.37 13.92 30.41
N PRO A 25 -23.81 14.26 29.19
CA PRO A 25 -25.17 14.73 28.97
C PRO A 25 -26.20 13.67 29.38
N PRO A 26 -27.36 14.06 29.95
CA PRO A 26 -28.40 13.12 30.32
C PRO A 26 -28.91 12.40 29.07
N ALA A 27 -28.97 11.08 29.16
CA ALA A 27 -29.57 10.22 28.15
C ALA A 27 -31.02 10.66 27.94
N VAL A 28 -31.31 11.24 26.77
CA VAL A 28 -32.66 11.48 26.31
C VAL A 28 -33.22 10.12 25.88
N GLU A 29 -34.01 9.49 26.74
CA GLU A 29 -34.91 8.38 26.39
C GLU A 29 -35.94 8.91 25.38
N ALA A 30 -35.56 8.96 24.10
CA ALA A 30 -36.51 9.05 23.01
C ALA A 30 -37.04 7.64 22.74
N ALA A 31 -38.20 7.35 23.32
CA ALA A 31 -39.03 6.21 22.96
C ALA A 31 -39.46 6.34 21.49
N VAL A 32 -38.70 5.71 20.59
CA VAL A 32 -39.13 5.49 19.20
C VAL A 32 -39.82 4.14 19.14
N THR A 33 -41.14 4.22 19.04
CA THR A 33 -42.03 3.10 18.75
C THR A 33 -41.63 2.48 17.41
N ALA A 34 -41.09 1.26 17.48
CA ALA A 34 -40.72 0.45 16.32
C ALA A 34 -41.95 0.10 15.45
N LYS A 35 -41.83 0.37 14.15
CA LYS A 35 -42.61 -0.31 13.11
C LYS A 35 -41.61 -1.10 12.25
N SER A 36 -41.41 -2.36 12.61
CA SER A 36 -40.49 -3.28 11.93
C SER A 36 -40.93 -3.58 10.49
N PRO A 37 -40.04 -3.46 9.49
CA PRO A 37 -40.04 -4.35 8.36
C PRO A 37 -39.23 -5.62 8.73
N ASP A 38 -39.94 -6.72 8.95
CA ASP A 38 -39.37 -8.07 9.12
C ASP A 38 -38.66 -8.53 7.83
N ARG A 39 -37.39 -8.13 7.65
CA ARG A 39 -36.34 -8.79 6.83
C ARG A 39 -35.16 -7.82 6.67
N PRO A 40 -34.06 -7.99 7.44
CA PRO A 40 -32.83 -8.53 6.81
C PRO A 40 -31.87 -9.30 7.74
N VAL A 41 -32.27 -9.72 8.94
CA VAL A 41 -31.32 -10.33 9.92
C VAL A 41 -30.77 -11.69 9.43
N ALA A 42 -31.55 -12.46 8.68
CA ALA A 42 -31.12 -13.75 8.14
C ALA A 42 -30.05 -13.63 7.04
N ALA A 43 -30.05 -12.54 6.26
CA ALA A 43 -29.08 -12.32 5.19
C ALA A 43 -27.70 -11.91 5.75
N ALA A 44 -27.68 -11.10 6.82
CA ALA A 44 -26.45 -10.72 7.51
C ALA A 44 -25.79 -11.92 8.20
N ALA A 45 -26.59 -12.82 8.80
CA ALA A 45 -26.08 -14.04 9.44
C ALA A 45 -25.45 -15.01 8.43
N GLN A 46 -26.04 -15.16 7.24
CA GLN A 46 -25.50 -16.03 6.18
C GLN A 46 -24.22 -15.50 5.52
N ARG A 47 -23.99 -14.17 5.52
CA ARG A 47 -22.72 -13.60 5.02
C ARG A 47 -21.57 -13.84 5.98
N ARG A 48 -21.80 -13.71 7.29
CA ARG A 48 -20.78 -13.94 8.33
C ARG A 48 -20.23 -15.36 8.27
N THR A 49 -21.11 -16.36 8.21
CA THR A 49 -20.67 -17.76 8.13
C THR A 49 -19.87 -18.08 6.85
N ARG A 50 -20.17 -17.44 5.72
CA ARG A 50 -19.36 -17.60 4.49
C ARG A 50 -17.97 -16.98 4.57
N LEU A 51 -17.82 -15.88 5.32
CA LEU A 51 -16.50 -15.28 5.55
C LEU A 51 -15.64 -16.21 6.42
N ASP A 52 -16.23 -16.77 7.47
CA ASP A 52 -15.55 -17.69 8.39
C ASP A 52 -15.04 -18.96 7.67
N ASP A 53 -15.83 -19.49 6.72
CA ASP A 53 -15.43 -20.65 5.91
C ASP A 53 -14.32 -20.34 4.88
N ALA A 54 -14.22 -19.08 4.41
CA ALA A 54 -13.24 -18.64 3.40
C ALA A 54 -11.89 -18.21 4.01
N GLU A 55 -11.87 -17.85 5.29
CA GLU A 55 -10.67 -17.44 6.02
C GLU A 55 -9.50 -18.46 5.93
N PRO A 56 -9.69 -19.78 6.16
CA PRO A 56 -8.59 -20.74 6.09
C PRO A 56 -7.99 -20.87 4.69
N GLU A 57 -8.78 -20.67 3.64
CA GLU A 57 -8.28 -20.71 2.26
C GLU A 57 -7.46 -19.46 1.93
N ARG A 58 -7.96 -18.27 2.30
CA ARG A 58 -7.21 -17.00 2.17
C ARG A 58 -5.88 -17.07 2.91
N ALA A 59 -5.89 -17.52 4.16
CA ALA A 59 -4.68 -17.66 4.97
C ALA A 59 -3.68 -18.68 4.39
N ARG A 60 -4.13 -19.71 3.66
CA ARG A 60 -3.24 -20.62 2.93
C ARG A 60 -2.62 -19.93 1.72
N ARG A 61 -3.43 -19.26 0.89
CA ARG A 61 -2.94 -18.54 -0.30
C ARG A 61 -1.89 -17.49 0.05
N LEU A 62 -2.11 -16.73 1.13
CA LEU A 62 -1.14 -15.73 1.64
C LEU A 62 0.19 -16.38 2.06
N ARG A 63 0.13 -17.50 2.78
CA ARG A 63 1.33 -18.25 3.20
C ARG A 63 2.09 -18.83 2.02
N ASP A 64 1.37 -19.44 1.07
CA ASP A 64 1.96 -20.02 -0.14
C ASP A 64 2.60 -18.93 -1.01
N GLY A 65 1.95 -17.76 -1.13
CA GLY A 65 2.49 -16.59 -1.79
C GLY A 65 3.77 -16.07 -1.13
N ALA A 66 3.78 -15.95 0.20
CA ALA A 66 4.96 -15.54 0.96
C ALA A 66 6.14 -16.51 0.77
N ALA A 67 5.89 -17.82 0.86
CA ALA A 67 6.91 -18.84 0.65
C ALA A 67 7.47 -18.80 -0.78
N ARG A 68 6.62 -18.64 -1.80
CA ARG A 68 7.04 -18.53 -3.19
C ARG A 68 7.91 -17.29 -3.42
N ARG A 69 7.52 -16.14 -2.85
CA ARG A 69 8.30 -14.90 -2.92
C ARG A 69 9.67 -15.07 -2.29
N GLU A 70 9.76 -15.71 -1.12
CA GLU A 70 11.03 -15.93 -0.44
C GLU A 70 11.98 -16.80 -1.26
N VAL A 71 11.47 -17.86 -1.90
CA VAL A 71 12.26 -18.69 -2.81
C VAL A 71 12.78 -17.88 -3.99
N MET A 72 11.91 -17.10 -4.64
CA MET A 72 12.28 -16.27 -5.80
C MET A 72 13.31 -15.18 -5.41
N GLN A 73 13.12 -14.53 -4.27
CA GLN A 73 14.04 -13.52 -3.75
C GLN A 73 15.44 -14.11 -3.52
N ARG A 74 15.53 -15.30 -2.91
CA ARG A 74 16.83 -15.97 -2.72
C ARG A 74 17.49 -16.28 -4.06
N GLN A 75 16.73 -16.82 -5.02
CA GLN A 75 17.25 -17.12 -6.37
C GLN A 75 17.79 -15.86 -7.08
N ILE A 76 17.07 -14.74 -6.98
CA ILE A 76 17.50 -13.46 -7.57
C ILE A 76 18.80 -12.99 -6.91
N VAL A 77 18.87 -12.98 -5.57
CA VAL A 77 20.07 -12.59 -4.83
C VAL A 77 21.27 -13.47 -5.19
N ASP A 78 21.09 -14.78 -5.23
CA ASP A 78 22.16 -15.74 -5.56
C ASP A 78 22.66 -15.54 -7.00
N THR A 79 21.75 -15.31 -7.94
CA THR A 79 22.09 -15.08 -9.37
C THR A 79 22.83 -13.76 -9.55
N MET A 80 22.38 -12.70 -8.89
CA MET A 80 23.07 -11.40 -8.89
C MET A 80 24.48 -11.52 -8.30
N ALA A 81 24.63 -12.20 -7.16
CA ALA A 81 25.93 -12.42 -6.52
C ALA A 81 26.88 -13.23 -7.43
N ALA A 82 26.38 -14.25 -8.13
CA ALA A 82 27.17 -15.02 -9.09
C ALA A 82 27.68 -14.17 -10.26
N ARG A 83 26.84 -13.27 -10.79
CA ARG A 83 27.21 -12.33 -11.87
C ARG A 83 28.27 -11.32 -11.42
N GLU A 84 28.18 -10.81 -10.19
CA GLU A 84 29.19 -9.90 -9.62
C GLU A 84 30.57 -10.57 -9.53
N VAL A 85 30.62 -11.82 -9.06
CA VAL A 85 31.86 -12.61 -8.99
C VAL A 85 32.43 -12.87 -10.39
N ALA A 86 31.58 -13.20 -11.36
CA ALA A 86 31.99 -13.42 -12.75
C ALA A 86 32.51 -12.14 -13.42
N GLY A 87 31.82 -11.01 -13.23
CA GLY A 87 32.20 -9.70 -13.80
C GLY A 87 33.53 -9.17 -13.26
N THR A 88 33.85 -9.45 -12.01
CA THR A 88 35.13 -9.06 -11.38
C THR A 88 36.34 -9.81 -12.00
N SER A 89 36.10 -10.92 -12.69
CA SER A 89 37.15 -11.75 -13.29
C SER A 89 37.52 -11.35 -14.72
N GLN A 90 36.79 -10.43 -15.36
CA GLN A 90 37.19 -9.87 -16.66
C GLN A 90 38.11 -8.66 -16.46
N PRO A 91 39.42 -8.77 -16.79
CA PRO A 91 40.31 -7.62 -16.77
C PRO A 91 39.81 -6.59 -17.78
N SER A 92 39.50 -5.40 -17.31
CA SER A 92 39.03 -4.26 -18.10
C SER A 92 39.98 -4.00 -19.27
N ALA A 93 39.53 -4.31 -20.49
CA ALA A 93 40.20 -3.87 -21.69
C ALA A 93 40.01 -2.35 -21.81
N ASP A 94 41.13 -1.64 -21.71
CA ASP A 94 41.44 -0.23 -22.02
C ASP A 94 40.25 0.74 -22.32
N PRO A 95 40.03 1.79 -21.51
CA PRO A 95 38.95 2.76 -21.69
C PRO A 95 39.32 3.81 -22.76
N GLY A 96 38.94 3.54 -24.01
CA GLY A 96 38.99 4.54 -25.09
C GLY A 96 37.73 5.41 -25.15
N ASP A 97 37.88 6.69 -24.77
CA ASP A 97 37.09 7.87 -25.18
C ASP A 97 35.59 7.67 -25.49
N HIS A 98 34.75 7.75 -24.45
CA HIS A 98 33.32 8.06 -24.63
C HIS A 98 32.89 9.24 -23.75
N ASP A 99 32.61 10.34 -24.45
CA ASP A 99 32.19 11.66 -23.99
C ASP A 99 30.78 11.63 -23.34
N PRO A 100 30.62 11.95 -22.04
CA PRO A 100 29.34 11.86 -21.36
C PRO A 100 28.57 13.16 -21.52
N LYS A 101 27.81 13.28 -22.61
CA LYS A 101 26.82 14.35 -22.76
C LYS A 101 25.43 13.79 -23.08
N ARG A 102 24.79 13.18 -22.08
CA ARG A 102 23.35 12.93 -22.11
C ARG A 102 22.67 13.75 -21.02
N ALA A 103 21.97 14.79 -21.48
CA ALA A 103 21.06 15.57 -20.68
C ALA A 103 19.84 14.70 -20.31
N SER A 104 19.69 14.37 -19.03
CA SER A 104 18.39 13.95 -18.49
C SER A 104 17.45 15.14 -18.56
N LYS A 105 16.49 15.06 -19.49
CA LYS A 105 15.46 16.07 -19.71
C LYS A 105 14.13 15.52 -19.21
N SER A 106 13.49 16.33 -18.39
CA SER A 106 12.03 16.39 -18.15
C SER A 106 11.45 15.46 -17.10
N GLY A 107 11.37 15.97 -15.87
CA GLY A 107 10.29 15.65 -14.96
C GLY A 107 8.98 16.17 -15.54
N ALA A 108 8.07 15.27 -15.86
CA ALA A 108 6.65 15.58 -15.96
C ALA A 108 6.10 15.58 -14.53
N GLN A 109 5.60 16.71 -14.05
CA GLN A 109 4.75 16.70 -12.87
C GLN A 109 3.52 15.86 -13.18
N PRO A 110 3.15 14.87 -12.35
CA PRO A 110 1.88 14.19 -12.49
C PRO A 110 0.78 15.25 -12.32
N THR A 111 -0.06 15.41 -13.33
CA THR A 111 -1.31 16.17 -13.19
C THR A 111 -2.26 15.37 -12.30
N ASP A 112 -2.72 15.98 -11.21
CA ASP A 112 -3.56 15.37 -10.14
C ASP A 112 -4.95 14.86 -10.57
N GLU A 113 -5.25 14.79 -11.86
CA GLU A 113 -6.48 14.22 -12.41
C GLU A 113 -6.20 12.84 -13.04
N ALA A 114 -5.81 11.88 -12.19
CA ALA A 114 -5.90 10.47 -12.55
C ALA A 114 -7.33 9.98 -12.23
N PRO A 115 -8.01 9.28 -13.15
CA PRO A 115 -9.28 8.63 -12.82
C PRO A 115 -9.06 7.62 -11.68
N ALA A 116 -10.07 7.47 -10.80
CA ALA A 116 -9.99 6.64 -9.59
C ALA A 116 -9.64 5.16 -9.83
N ASP A 117 -9.74 4.70 -11.08
CA ASP A 117 -9.53 3.30 -11.43
C ASP A 117 -8.15 3.02 -12.05
N THR A 118 -7.17 3.92 -11.89
CA THR A 118 -5.86 3.78 -12.53
C THR A 118 -4.70 3.99 -11.57
N ILE A 119 -3.79 3.02 -11.56
CA ILE A 119 -2.47 3.15 -10.92
C ILE A 119 -1.64 4.11 -11.77
N VAL A 120 -1.00 5.08 -11.13
CA VAL A 120 -0.06 6.01 -11.77
C VAL A 120 1.33 5.75 -11.22
N ASP A 121 2.30 5.59 -12.12
CA ASP A 121 3.72 5.62 -11.76
C ASP A 121 4.19 7.08 -11.63
N ARG A 122 4.50 7.51 -10.41
CA ARG A 122 4.98 8.86 -10.10
C ARG A 122 6.46 9.06 -10.43
N THR A 123 7.21 7.99 -10.67
CA THR A 123 8.61 8.09 -11.10
C THR A 123 8.73 8.37 -12.59
N GLY A 124 7.72 7.99 -13.38
CA GLY A 124 7.58 8.33 -14.80
C GLY A 124 8.30 7.40 -15.78
N ASN A 125 8.85 6.29 -15.30
CA ASN A 125 9.80 5.46 -16.08
C ASN A 125 9.30 4.02 -16.27
N HIS A 126 8.23 3.62 -15.59
CA HIS A 126 7.84 2.21 -15.43
C HIS A 126 6.47 1.89 -16.02
N GLY A 127 6.15 2.46 -17.20
CA GLY A 127 4.85 2.27 -17.84
C GLY A 127 4.49 0.80 -18.16
N TYR A 128 5.49 -0.10 -18.21
CA TYR A 128 5.25 -1.53 -18.33
C TYR A 128 4.68 -2.14 -17.03
N LEU A 129 5.20 -1.73 -15.86
CA LEU A 129 4.72 -2.17 -14.55
C LEU A 129 3.32 -1.66 -14.27
N THR A 130 3.02 -0.41 -14.62
CA THR A 130 1.68 0.15 -14.46
C THR A 130 0.62 -0.73 -15.14
N ARG A 131 0.89 -1.24 -16.35
CA ARG A 131 -0.06 -2.13 -17.06
C ARG A 131 -0.28 -3.47 -16.35
N VAL A 132 0.79 -4.08 -15.84
CA VAL A 132 0.70 -5.36 -15.11
C VAL A 132 -0.06 -5.17 -13.81
N LEU A 133 0.30 -4.14 -13.04
CA LEU A 133 -0.36 -3.82 -11.78
C LEU A 133 -1.83 -3.42 -12.01
N SER A 134 -2.15 -2.62 -13.02
CA SER A 134 -3.55 -2.31 -13.32
C SER A 134 -4.38 -3.54 -13.65
N ARG A 135 -3.80 -4.56 -14.30
CA ARG A 135 -4.51 -5.80 -14.62
C ARG A 135 -4.66 -6.73 -13.41
N ASP A 136 -3.60 -6.88 -12.64
CA ASP A 136 -3.48 -7.96 -11.64
C ASP A 136 -3.76 -7.47 -10.22
N LEU A 137 -3.44 -6.20 -9.91
CA LEU A 137 -3.55 -5.62 -8.57
C LEU A 137 -4.86 -4.82 -8.38
N MET A 138 -5.32 -4.05 -9.37
CA MET A 138 -6.50 -3.19 -9.19
C MET A 138 -7.76 -3.94 -8.74
N PRO A 139 -8.10 -5.13 -9.27
CA PRO A 139 -9.25 -5.88 -8.77
C PRO A 139 -9.15 -6.21 -7.27
N LEU A 140 -7.93 -6.49 -6.78
CA LEU A 140 -7.68 -6.76 -5.37
C LEU A 140 -7.78 -5.47 -4.54
N VAL A 141 -7.31 -4.35 -5.08
CA VAL A 141 -7.42 -3.03 -4.45
C VAL A 141 -8.90 -2.62 -4.31
N ASP A 142 -9.72 -2.87 -5.32
CA ASP A 142 -11.16 -2.62 -5.28
C ASP A 142 -11.86 -3.46 -4.21
N GLU A 143 -11.49 -4.74 -4.09
CA GLU A 143 -11.96 -5.61 -3.00
C GLU A 143 -11.54 -5.08 -1.62
N CYS A 144 -10.28 -4.68 -1.46
CA CYS A 144 -9.78 -4.06 -0.23
C CYS A 144 -10.54 -2.78 0.13
N HIS A 145 -10.81 -1.94 -0.86
CA HIS A 145 -11.56 -0.71 -0.69
C HIS A 145 -13.01 -0.97 -0.27
N ALA A 146 -13.68 -1.90 -0.96
CA ALA A 146 -15.05 -2.28 -0.67
C ALA A 146 -15.20 -2.80 0.78
N LEU A 147 -14.27 -3.64 1.23
CA LEU A 147 -14.26 -4.18 2.60
C LEU A 147 -14.16 -3.07 3.65
N VAL A 148 -13.22 -2.14 3.48
CA VAL A 148 -12.99 -1.06 4.45
C VAL A 148 -14.14 -0.06 4.44
N ARG A 149 -14.76 0.18 3.28
CA ARG A 149 -15.90 1.09 3.16
C ARG A 149 -17.18 0.62 3.87
N GLU A 150 -17.29 -0.66 4.23
CA GLU A 150 -18.40 -1.12 5.06
C GLU A 150 -18.38 -0.46 6.45
N GLU A 151 -17.18 -0.12 6.95
CA GLU A 151 -16.97 0.53 8.24
C GLU A 151 -16.69 2.04 8.10
N HIS A 152 -16.05 2.44 6.99
CA HIS A 152 -15.63 3.82 6.70
C HIS A 152 -16.19 4.31 5.35
N PRO A 153 -17.50 4.62 5.27
CA PRO A 153 -18.14 4.96 4.00
C PRO A 153 -17.63 6.25 3.36
N GLU A 154 -17.06 7.17 4.14
CA GLU A 154 -16.46 8.43 3.69
C GLU A 154 -14.98 8.32 3.27
N LEU A 155 -14.41 7.11 3.27
CA LEU A 155 -13.02 6.88 2.88
C LEU A 155 -12.78 7.35 1.44
N ALA A 156 -11.95 8.37 1.29
CA ALA A 156 -11.56 8.95 0.01
C ALA A 156 -10.18 9.62 0.14
N GLY A 157 -9.48 9.73 -0.97
CA GLY A 157 -8.16 10.39 -1.03
C GLY A 157 -7.15 9.64 -1.89
N MET A 158 -5.91 10.12 -1.86
CA MET A 158 -4.80 9.53 -2.57
C MET A 158 -4.03 8.52 -1.71
N LEU A 159 -3.91 7.28 -2.18
CA LEU A 159 -2.95 6.31 -1.66
C LEU A 159 -1.66 6.43 -2.46
N VAL A 160 -0.54 6.71 -1.78
CA VAL A 160 0.79 6.71 -2.38
C VAL A 160 1.64 5.65 -1.71
N LEU A 161 2.27 4.78 -2.51
CA LEU A 161 3.10 3.67 -2.06
C LEU A 161 4.47 3.75 -2.71
N ASP A 162 5.52 3.73 -1.89
CA ASP A 162 6.90 3.61 -2.34
C ASP A 162 7.34 2.14 -2.16
N LEU A 163 7.90 1.57 -3.22
CA LEU A 163 8.33 0.17 -3.24
C LEU A 163 9.67 0.00 -3.95
N GLU A 164 10.44 -0.99 -3.51
CA GLU A 164 11.66 -1.43 -4.19
C GLU A 164 11.41 -2.81 -4.79
N ILE A 165 11.63 -2.95 -6.09
CA ILE A 165 11.65 -4.23 -6.79
C ILE A 165 13.10 -4.73 -6.82
N LEU A 166 13.27 -5.99 -6.48
CA LEU A 166 14.48 -6.73 -6.76
C LEU A 166 14.18 -7.73 -7.88
N GLY A 167 14.96 -7.74 -8.95
CA GLY A 167 14.70 -8.67 -10.05
C GLY A 167 15.93 -9.06 -10.84
N ASP A 168 15.78 -10.17 -11.56
CA ASP A 168 16.74 -10.69 -12.51
C ASP A 168 16.01 -11.02 -13.81
N GLU A 169 16.65 -10.76 -14.95
CA GLU A 169 16.05 -10.92 -16.28
C GLU A 169 15.53 -12.34 -16.56
N ASP A 170 16.16 -13.36 -15.97
CA ASP A 170 15.83 -14.77 -16.20
C ASP A 170 14.76 -15.29 -15.21
N ILE A 171 14.62 -14.64 -14.05
CA ILE A 171 13.77 -15.12 -12.95
C ILE A 171 12.48 -14.29 -12.82
N GLY A 172 12.57 -12.97 -13.02
CA GLY A 172 11.49 -12.02 -12.76
C GLY A 172 11.80 -11.04 -11.63
N GLY A 173 10.77 -10.34 -11.15
CA GLY A 173 10.87 -9.35 -10.09
C GLY A 173 10.01 -9.68 -8.87
N VAL A 174 10.54 -9.41 -7.69
CA VAL A 174 9.84 -9.46 -6.41
C VAL A 174 9.91 -8.10 -5.71
N VAL A 175 8.88 -7.79 -4.95
CA VAL A 175 8.87 -6.59 -4.09
C VAL A 175 9.73 -6.89 -2.86
N ASN A 176 10.80 -6.11 -2.69
CA ASN A 176 11.75 -6.23 -1.58
C ASN A 176 11.33 -5.36 -0.38
N THR A 177 10.94 -4.11 -0.64
CA THR A 177 10.43 -3.18 0.38
C THR A 177 9.17 -2.49 -0.13
N LEU A 178 8.29 -2.10 0.80
CA LEU A 178 7.03 -1.42 0.50
C LEU A 178 6.59 -0.59 1.72
N GLY A 179 6.18 0.65 1.48
CA GLY A 179 5.64 1.53 2.51
C GLY A 179 4.86 2.71 1.95
N PRO A 180 4.23 3.54 2.82
CA PRO A 180 3.57 4.76 2.39
C PRO A 180 4.58 5.76 1.81
N GLY A 181 4.22 6.35 0.67
CA GLY A 181 5.05 7.33 -0.02
C GLY A 181 4.71 8.78 0.31
N GLN A 182 5.48 9.70 -0.27
CA GLN A 182 5.26 11.14 -0.08
C GLN A 182 3.93 11.59 -0.70
N GLY A 183 3.11 12.31 0.07
CA GLY A 183 1.80 12.79 -0.38
C GLY A 183 0.68 11.77 -0.23
N ASN A 184 0.91 10.68 0.53
CA ASN A 184 -0.13 9.76 0.92
C ASN A 184 -1.17 10.43 1.84
N GLU A 185 -2.43 10.46 1.42
CA GLU A 185 -3.56 11.02 2.17
C GLU A 185 -4.32 9.94 2.94
N LEU A 186 -4.23 8.69 2.51
CA LEU A 186 -4.95 7.56 3.11
C LEU A 186 -4.09 6.82 4.14
N ALA A 187 -4.45 6.97 5.41
CA ALA A 187 -3.76 6.33 6.53
C ALA A 187 -4.53 5.16 7.15
N GLU A 188 -5.58 4.67 6.48
CA GLU A 188 -6.45 3.61 7.00
C GLU A 188 -5.70 2.27 7.08
N PRO A 189 -5.40 1.74 8.29
CA PRO A 189 -4.52 0.59 8.46
C PRO A 189 -5.04 -0.67 7.76
N ALA A 190 -6.35 -0.91 7.77
CA ALA A 190 -6.94 -2.10 7.15
C ALA A 190 -6.78 -2.07 5.62
N LEU A 191 -6.96 -0.89 5.00
CA LEU A 191 -6.75 -0.71 3.56
C LEU A 191 -5.27 -0.90 3.20
N LEU A 192 -4.38 -0.24 3.95
CA LEU A 192 -2.94 -0.30 3.72
C LEU A 192 -2.42 -1.73 3.81
N GLU A 193 -2.85 -2.49 4.81
CA GLU A 193 -2.42 -3.88 4.97
C GLU A 193 -2.94 -4.76 3.82
N CYS A 194 -4.22 -4.63 3.46
CA CYS A 194 -4.81 -5.43 2.39
C CYS A 194 -4.15 -5.17 1.03
N VAL A 195 -3.90 -3.90 0.70
CA VAL A 195 -3.19 -3.53 -0.54
C VAL A 195 -1.75 -4.02 -0.50
N ARG A 196 -1.08 -3.90 0.66
CA ARG A 196 0.30 -4.37 0.86
C ARG A 196 0.42 -5.87 0.65
N GLU A 197 -0.46 -6.66 1.26
CA GLU A 197 -0.50 -8.11 1.09
C GLU A 197 -0.73 -8.49 -0.38
N SER A 198 -1.66 -7.80 -1.05
CA SER A 198 -1.98 -8.04 -2.46
C SER A 198 -0.78 -7.75 -3.38
N LEU A 199 -0.10 -6.63 -3.15
CA LEU A 199 1.08 -6.24 -3.92
C LEU A 199 2.25 -7.21 -3.68
N LEU A 200 2.46 -7.64 -2.44
CA LEU A 200 3.48 -8.63 -2.07
C LEU A 200 3.20 -10.05 -2.58
N ALA A 201 1.95 -10.36 -2.93
CA ALA A 201 1.55 -11.63 -3.54
C ALA A 201 1.66 -11.61 -5.08
N THR A 202 1.77 -10.42 -5.68
CA THR A 202 1.85 -10.25 -7.13
C THR A 202 3.26 -10.55 -7.63
N THR A 203 3.37 -11.33 -8.71
CA THR A 203 4.65 -11.55 -9.40
C THR A 203 4.87 -10.42 -10.39
N LEU A 204 6.02 -9.77 -10.33
CA LEU A 204 6.32 -8.63 -11.20
C LEU A 204 7.28 -9.06 -12.33
N PRO A 205 7.18 -8.44 -13.51
CA PRO A 205 8.25 -8.55 -14.50
C PRO A 205 9.56 -8.00 -13.91
N PRO A 206 10.72 -8.47 -14.40
CA PRO A 206 12.00 -7.97 -13.91
C PRO A 206 12.19 -6.48 -14.28
N PRO A 207 13.02 -5.74 -13.53
CA PRO A 207 13.51 -4.43 -13.96
C PRO A 207 14.23 -4.51 -15.30
N GLU A 208 14.12 -3.48 -16.15
CA GLU A 208 14.75 -3.48 -17.48
C GLU A 208 16.28 -3.67 -17.42
N GLN A 209 16.92 -3.18 -16.36
CA GLN A 209 18.37 -3.29 -16.14
C GLN A 209 18.72 -4.45 -15.19
N GLY A 210 17.73 -5.23 -14.74
CA GLY A 210 17.86 -6.12 -13.60
C GLY A 210 18.20 -5.38 -12.30
N GLY A 211 18.51 -6.13 -11.25
CA GLY A 211 18.94 -5.57 -9.98
C GLY A 211 17.81 -4.95 -9.16
N ARG A 212 18.04 -3.74 -8.65
CA ARG A 212 17.10 -3.03 -7.77
C ARG A 212 16.49 -1.84 -8.50
N ASP A 213 15.20 -1.64 -8.31
CA ASP A 213 14.46 -0.54 -8.91
C ASP A 213 13.45 0.05 -7.92
N ALA A 214 13.43 1.37 -7.78
CA ALA A 214 12.62 2.07 -6.79
C ALA A 214 11.50 2.83 -7.48
N ILE A 215 10.26 2.56 -7.05
CA ILE A 215 9.05 3.01 -7.73
C ILE A 215 8.09 3.61 -6.71
N SER A 216 7.41 4.69 -7.12
CA SER A 216 6.36 5.33 -6.35
C SER A 216 5.06 5.24 -7.14
N LEU A 217 4.08 4.55 -6.58
CA LEU A 217 2.76 4.33 -7.17
C LEU A 217 1.73 5.20 -6.48
N SER A 218 0.77 5.73 -7.23
CA SER A 218 -0.40 6.37 -6.65
C SER A 218 -1.72 5.88 -7.24
N MET A 219 -2.74 5.82 -6.39
CA MET A 219 -4.12 5.45 -6.72
C MET A 219 -5.07 6.39 -5.98
N ARG A 220 -6.14 6.80 -6.65
CA ARG A 220 -7.15 7.68 -6.06
C ARG A 220 -8.39 6.88 -5.69
N PHE A 221 -8.90 7.10 -4.49
CA PHE A 221 -10.15 6.53 -4.02
C PHE A 221 -11.19 7.65 -3.93
N ASP A 222 -12.27 7.49 -4.68
CA ASP A 222 -13.38 8.44 -4.66
C ASP A 222 -14.41 8.08 -3.58
N PRO A 223 -15.10 9.10 -3.03
CA PRO A 223 -16.22 8.86 -2.12
C PRO A 223 -17.37 8.16 -2.87
N PRO A 224 -18.32 7.53 -2.15
CA PRO A 224 -19.56 7.06 -2.76
C PRO A 224 -20.20 8.15 -3.62
N ALA A 225 -20.62 7.78 -4.83
CA ALA A 225 -21.50 8.63 -5.62
C ALA A 225 -22.80 8.90 -4.80
N PRO A 226 -23.28 10.15 -4.75
CA PRO A 226 -24.58 10.44 -4.14
C PRO A 226 -25.67 9.70 -4.93
N GLU A 227 -26.51 8.94 -4.22
CA GLU A 227 -27.71 8.28 -4.78
C GLU A 227 -28.79 9.29 -5.20
#